data_AF-A0A1W6CM44-F1
#
_entry.id   AF-A0A1W6CM44-F1
#
_cell.length_a   1.000
_cell.length_b   1.000
_cell.length_c   1.000
_cell.angle_alpha   90.00
_cell.angle_beta   90.00
_cell.angle_gamma   90.00
#
_symmetry.space_group_name_H-M   'P 1'
#
loop_
_entity.id
_entity.type
_entity.pdbx_description
1 polymer ?
#
loop_
_entity_poly.entity_id
_entity_poly.type
_entity_poly.pdbx_seq_one_letter_code
_entity_poly.pdbx_strand_id
1 'polypeptide(L)'
;MECFRIDESGYTGFDLLNPQQRLQGAAAIAISDEDAGRLIKEHFPRCKASELKYRALSRRPSSRPHLLELLRDLLQSFKCVTHVLDKRYMLILMFCDYAVEPWYYERGVNFYADGQN
;
A
#
# COMPACT_ATOMS: atom_id res chain seq x y z
N MET A 1 17.06 -8.86 11.47
CA MET A 1 16.20 -9.01 10.28
C MET A 1 15.46 -7.68 10.11
N GLU A 2 15.42 -7.14 8.90
CA GLU A 2 14.73 -5.86 8.62
C GLU A 2 13.20 -6.09 8.60
N CYS A 3 12.43 -5.23 9.29
CA CYS A 3 10.98 -5.39 9.43
C CYS A 3 10.25 -4.29 8.64
N PHE A 4 9.37 -4.71 7.73
CA PHE A 4 8.55 -3.81 6.92
C PHE A 4 7.12 -3.74 7.47
N ARG A 5 6.59 -2.53 7.62
CA ARG A 5 5.18 -2.27 7.93
C ARG A 5 4.47 -2.02 6.60
N ILE A 6 3.35 -2.69 6.37
CA ILE A 6 2.61 -2.66 5.11
C ILE A 6 1.19 -2.17 5.39
N ASP A 7 0.68 -1.30 4.52
CA ASP A 7 -0.73 -0.88 4.53
C ASP A 7 -1.27 -0.73 3.10
N GLU A 8 -2.57 -0.89 2.95
CA GLU A 8 -3.28 -0.84 1.67
C GLU A 8 -4.23 0.35 1.60
N SER A 9 -4.37 0.92 0.40
CA SER A 9 -5.23 2.07 0.18
C SER A 9 -6.71 1.64 0.14
N GLY A 10 -7.42 1.86 1.24
CA GLY A 10 -8.87 1.77 1.30
C GLY A 10 -9.42 0.35 1.40
N TYR A 11 -10.55 0.20 2.10
CA TYR A 11 -11.19 -1.07 2.44
C TYR A 11 -11.86 -1.81 1.26
N THR A 12 -11.57 -1.45 0.01
CA THR A 12 -12.27 -1.97 -1.17
C THR A 12 -11.37 -2.80 -2.08
N GLY A 13 -10.22 -3.28 -1.60
CA GLY A 13 -9.29 -4.08 -2.42
C GLY A 13 -9.97 -5.26 -3.12
N PHE A 14 -10.92 -5.91 -2.45
CA PHE A 14 -11.70 -7.02 -3.01
C PHE A 14 -12.81 -6.59 -3.99
N ASP A 15 -13.20 -5.32 -3.99
CA ASP A 15 -14.19 -4.77 -4.92
C ASP A 15 -13.49 -4.33 -6.20
N LEU A 16 -13.11 -5.33 -7.01
CA LEU A 16 -12.32 -5.17 -8.24
C LEU A 16 -13.08 -4.55 -9.39
N LEU A 17 -14.40 -4.59 -9.34
CA LEU A 17 -15.29 -4.08 -10.38
C LEU A 17 -15.73 -2.64 -10.13
N ASN A 18 -15.33 -2.03 -9.02
CA ASN A 18 -15.74 -0.68 -8.64
C ASN A 18 -15.21 0.39 -9.63
N PRO A 19 -16.08 1.02 -10.45
CA PRO A 19 -15.61 2.00 -11.41
C PRO A 19 -15.23 3.35 -10.75
N GLN A 20 -15.73 3.64 -9.55
CA GLN A 20 -15.38 4.83 -8.79
C GLN A 20 -14.04 4.69 -8.05
N GLN A 21 -13.56 3.46 -7.82
CA GLN A 21 -12.27 3.18 -7.20
C GLN A 21 -11.45 2.18 -8.02
N ARG A 22 -11.06 2.62 -9.22
CA ARG A 22 -10.30 1.83 -10.20
C ARG A 22 -8.89 1.44 -9.73
N LEU A 23 -8.27 2.24 -8.85
CA LEU A 23 -6.90 1.99 -8.38
C LEU A 23 -6.89 1.38 -6.99
N GLN A 24 -5.96 0.46 -6.76
CA GLN A 24 -5.54 -0.01 -5.45
C GLN A 24 -4.07 0.30 -5.27
N GLY A 25 -3.71 0.84 -4.11
CA GLY A 25 -2.35 1.08 -3.70
C GLY A 25 -1.99 0.19 -2.51
N ALA A 26 -0.75 -0.22 -2.43
CA ALA A 26 -0.15 -0.77 -1.23
C ALA A 26 1.18 -0.06 -0.99
N ALA A 27 1.52 0.19 0.26
CA ALA A 27 2.78 0.80 0.63
C ALA A 27 3.45 -0.04 1.70
N ALA A 28 4.78 -0.16 1.63
CA ALA A 28 5.59 -0.76 2.66
C ALA A 28 6.73 0.18 3.07
N ILE A 29 7.07 0.19 4.34
CA ILE A 29 8.16 0.98 4.90
C ILE A 29 8.93 0.18 5.95
N ALA A 30 10.26 0.18 5.86
CA ALA A 30 11.13 -0.29 6.94
C ALA A 30 11.45 0.87 7.89
N ILE A 31 10.79 0.89 9.04
CA ILE A 31 10.97 1.92 10.08
C ILE A 31 10.85 1.27 11.45
N SER A 32 11.66 1.70 12.43
CA SER A 32 11.55 1.24 13.81
C SER A 32 10.40 1.93 14.54
N ASP A 33 9.90 1.35 15.63
CA ASP A 33 8.87 2.03 16.45
C ASP A 33 9.42 3.29 17.13
N GLU A 34 10.72 3.30 17.42
CA GLU A 34 11.44 4.45 17.99
C GLU A 34 11.49 5.62 16.99
N ASP A 35 11.87 5.36 15.74
CA ASP A 35 11.91 6.37 14.68
C ASP A 35 10.51 6.87 14.32
N ALA A 36 9.54 5.96 14.21
CA ALA A 36 8.15 6.34 13.98
C ALA A 36 7.65 7.26 15.12
N GLY A 37 7.90 6.88 16.38
CA GLY A 37 7.54 7.68 17.54
C GLY A 37 8.23 9.06 17.57
N ARG A 38 9.50 9.12 17.16
CA ARG A 38 10.25 10.37 17.05
C ARG A 38 9.66 11.29 15.99
N LEU A 39 9.46 10.80 14.76
CA LEU A 39 8.88 11.59 13.66
C LEU A 39 7.46 12.08 13.98
N ILE A 40 6.64 11.25 14.64
CA ILE A 40 5.31 11.65 15.08
C ILE A 40 5.38 12.84 16.05
N LYS A 41 6.32 12.83 17.00
CA LYS A 41 6.51 13.94 17.95
C LYS A 41 7.04 15.20 17.28
N GLU A 42 7.96 15.06 16.32
CA GLU A 42 8.54 16.17 15.56
C GLU A 42 7.47 16.90 14.73
N HIS A 43 6.68 16.15 13.96
CA HIS A 43 5.67 16.73 13.04
C HIS A 43 4.33 17.04 13.72
N PHE A 44 3.98 16.32 14.80
CA PHE A 44 2.72 16.48 15.53
C PHE A 44 2.93 16.60 17.04
N PRO A 45 3.65 17.63 17.54
CA PRO A 45 4.06 17.74 18.95
C PRO A 45 2.88 17.90 19.93
N ARG A 46 1.71 18.33 19.44
CA ARG A 46 0.48 18.48 20.23
C ARG A 46 -0.43 17.25 20.17
N CYS A 47 -0.01 16.17 19.51
CA CYS A 47 -0.78 14.94 19.44
C CYS A 47 -0.85 14.27 20.82
N LYS A 48 -2.06 14.06 21.33
CA LYS A 48 -2.33 13.27 22.54
C LYS A 48 -2.92 11.89 22.24
N ALA A 49 -3.24 11.62 20.97
CA ALA A 49 -3.81 10.34 20.58
C ALA A 49 -2.73 9.27 20.55
N SER A 50 -3.11 8.04 20.90
CA SER A 50 -2.23 6.87 20.78
C SER A 50 -1.91 6.51 19.32
N GLU A 51 -2.70 7.01 18.37
CA GLU A 51 -2.53 6.74 16.94
C GLU A 51 -2.92 7.96 16.09
N LEU A 52 -2.12 8.22 15.05
CA LEU A 52 -2.43 9.20 14.02
C LEU A 52 -3.31 8.59 12.93
N LYS A 53 -4.58 8.96 12.89
CA LYS A 53 -5.49 8.53 11.81
C LYS A 53 -5.34 9.45 10.59
N TYR A 54 -4.86 8.91 9.46
CA TYR A 54 -4.71 9.66 8.20
C TYR A 54 -5.98 10.42 7.79
N ARG A 55 -7.15 9.78 7.88
CA ARG A 55 -8.46 10.40 7.55
C ARG A 55 -8.77 11.66 8.38
N ALA A 56 -8.30 11.73 9.62
CA ALA A 56 -8.50 12.90 10.47
C ALA A 56 -7.53 14.03 10.11
N LEU A 57 -6.28 13.68 9.76
CA LEU A 57 -5.24 14.63 9.39
C LEU A 57 -5.49 15.26 8.01
N SER A 58 -5.78 14.45 6.99
CA SER A 58 -5.95 14.93 5.60
C SER A 58 -7.12 15.92 5.43
N ARG A 59 -8.16 15.79 6.27
CA ARG A 59 -9.32 16.68 6.28
C ARG A 59 -9.05 18.04 6.90
N ARG A 60 -8.04 18.18 7.77
CA ARG A 60 -7.72 19.43 8.48
C ARG A 60 -6.70 20.24 7.69
N PRO A 61 -7.02 21.45 7.18
CA PRO A 61 -6.08 22.25 6.42
C PRO A 61 -4.77 22.54 7.17
N SER A 62 -4.86 22.80 8.48
CA SER A 62 -3.69 23.05 9.34
C SER A 62 -2.77 21.84 9.53
N SER A 63 -3.24 20.61 9.29
CA SER A 63 -2.44 19.40 9.40
C SER A 63 -1.73 19.02 8.10
N ARG A 64 -2.13 19.60 6.96
CA ARG A 64 -1.59 19.22 5.64
C ARG A 64 -0.09 19.49 5.48
N PRO A 65 0.46 20.66 5.88
CA PRO A 65 1.89 20.92 5.76
C PRO A 65 2.73 19.89 6.51
N HIS A 66 2.39 19.64 7.78
CA HIS A 66 3.07 18.64 8.63
C HIS A 66 2.97 17.22 8.07
N LEU A 67 1.85 16.87 7.44
CA LEU A 67 1.70 15.57 6.79
C LEU A 67 2.63 15.44 5.56
N LEU A 68 2.79 16.51 4.78
CA LEU A 68 3.70 16.53 3.62
C LEU A 68 5.16 16.52 4.06
N GLU A 69 5.50 17.23 5.14
CA GLU A 69 6.83 17.21 5.75
C GLU A 69 7.17 15.82 6.28
N LEU A 70 6.27 15.18 7.03
CA LEU A 70 6.43 13.79 7.48
C LEU A 70 6.65 12.84 6.28
N LEU A 71 5.81 12.92 5.24
CA LEU A 71 5.96 12.07 4.06
C LEU A 71 7.30 12.30 3.36
N ARG A 72 7.77 13.54 3.28
CA ARG A 72 9.09 13.85 2.72
C ARG A 72 10.20 13.17 3.51
N ASP A 73 10.21 13.30 4.83
CA ASP A 73 11.24 12.72 5.69
C ASP A 73 11.24 11.20 5.61
N LEU A 74 10.06 10.59 5.58
CA LEU A 74 9.89 9.14 5.42
C LEU A 74 10.49 8.66 4.08
N LEU A 75 10.15 9.31 2.97
CA LEU A 75 10.60 8.91 1.64
C LEU A 75 12.09 9.18 1.39
N GLN A 76 12.70 10.13 2.11
CA GLN A 76 14.12 10.44 1.99
C GLN A 76 15.01 9.57 2.89
N SER A 77 14.50 9.16 4.06
CA SER A 77 15.32 8.56 5.11
C SER A 77 15.10 7.06 5.30
N PHE A 78 14.02 6.50 4.74
CA PHE A 78 13.66 5.10 4.95
C PHE A 78 13.42 4.37 3.63
N LYS A 79 13.67 3.06 3.63
CA LYS A 79 13.30 2.19 2.52
C LYS A 79 11.78 2.11 2.44
N CYS A 80 11.25 2.65 1.36
CA CYS A 80 9.83 2.64 1.06
C CYS A 80 9.59 2.01 -0.31
N VAL A 81 8.47 1.30 -0.45
CA VAL A 81 7.93 0.91 -1.75
C VAL A 81 6.45 1.25 -1.77
N THR A 82 6.01 1.83 -2.88
CA THR A 82 4.60 2.07 -3.17
C THR A 82 4.25 1.33 -4.44
N HIS A 83 3.27 0.46 -4.36
CA HIS A 83 2.72 -0.27 -5.48
C HIS A 83 1.35 0.30 -5.81
N VAL A 84 1.08 0.56 -7.09
CA VAL A 84 -0.22 1.04 -7.56
C VAL A 84 -0.66 0.14 -8.71
N LEU A 85 -1.86 -0.42 -8.57
CA LEU A 85 -2.47 -1.35 -9.50
C LEU A 85 -3.80 -0.80 -10.02
N ASP A 86 -4.06 -1.02 -11.30
CA ASP A 86 -5.41 -0.92 -11.85
C ASP A 86 -6.16 -2.21 -11.54
N LYS A 87 -7.27 -2.11 -10.82
CA LYS A 87 -8.07 -3.27 -10.41
C LYS A 87 -8.56 -4.10 -11.59
N ARG A 88 -8.68 -3.51 -12.79
CA ARG A 88 -9.04 -4.25 -14.00
C ARG A 88 -7.96 -5.25 -14.42
N TYR A 89 -6.68 -4.88 -14.31
CA TYR A 89 -5.59 -5.80 -14.61
C TYR A 89 -5.43 -6.84 -13.49
N MET A 90 -5.62 -6.45 -12.24
CA MET A 90 -5.65 -7.39 -11.11
C MET A 90 -6.76 -8.44 -11.28
N LEU A 91 -7.94 -8.04 -11.74
CA LEU A 91 -9.03 -8.98 -12.05
C LEU A 91 -8.66 -9.95 -13.18
N ILE A 92 -8.00 -9.47 -14.24
CA ILE A 92 -7.53 -10.31 -15.34
C ILE A 92 -6.48 -11.31 -14.83
N LEU A 93 -5.52 -10.85 -14.03
CA LEU A 93 -4.51 -11.72 -13.42
C LEU A 93 -5.16 -12.80 -12.55
N MET A 94 -6.12 -12.43 -11.70
CA MET A 94 -6.87 -13.41 -10.92
C MET A 94 -7.63 -14.40 -11.80
N PHE A 95 -8.22 -13.95 -12.91
CA PHE A 95 -8.85 -14.87 -13.86
C PHE A 95 -7.83 -15.83 -14.48
N CYS A 96 -6.66 -15.34 -14.88
CA CYS A 96 -5.58 -16.20 -15.38
C CYS A 96 -5.16 -17.23 -14.33
N ASP A 97 -4.94 -16.80 -13.09
CA ASP A 97 -4.49 -17.67 -11.99
C ASP A 97 -5.53 -18.72 -11.60
N TYR A 98 -6.82 -18.34 -11.50
CA TYR A 98 -7.85 -19.25 -10.98
C TYR A 98 -8.58 -20.05 -12.06
N ALA A 99 -8.61 -19.59 -13.31
CA ALA A 99 -9.38 -20.23 -14.38
C ALA A 99 -8.50 -20.77 -15.52
N VAL A 100 -7.43 -20.06 -15.88
CA VAL A 100 -6.58 -20.44 -17.04
C VAL A 100 -5.46 -21.35 -16.62
N GLU A 101 -4.70 -21.00 -15.58
CA GLU A 101 -3.54 -21.76 -15.14
C GLU A 101 -3.86 -23.22 -14.80
N PRO A 102 -4.95 -23.55 -14.08
CA PRO A 102 -5.25 -24.93 -13.73
C PRO A 102 -5.42 -25.84 -14.97
N TRP A 103 -5.96 -25.29 -16.06
CA TRP A 103 -6.13 -26.03 -17.31
C TRP A 103 -4.79 -26.44 -17.94
N TYR A 104 -3.78 -25.55 -17.87
CA TYR A 104 -2.42 -25.82 -18.34
C TYR A 104 -1.66 -26.76 -17.39
N TYR A 105 -1.83 -26.55 -16.08
CA TYR A 105 -1.22 -27.38 -15.04
C TYR A 105 -1.63 -28.85 -15.18
N GLU A 106 -2.92 -29.13 -15.38
CA GLU A 106 -3.45 -30.48 -15.62
C GLU A 106 -2.84 -31.18 -16.85
N ARG A 107 -2.24 -30.42 -17.76
CA ARG A 107 -1.59 -30.90 -18.99
C ARG A 107 -0.07 -30.91 -18.90
N GLY A 108 0.49 -30.66 -17.70
CA GLY A 108 1.93 -30.63 -17.46
C GLY A 108 2.63 -29.42 -18.08
N VAL A 109 1.90 -28.35 -18.37
CA VAL A 109 2.47 -27.10 -18.91
C VAL A 109 2.56 -26.06 -17.79
N ASN A 110 3.75 -25.49 -17.59
CA ASN A 110 3.94 -24.39 -16.65
C ASN A 110 3.50 -23.06 -17.29
N PHE A 111 2.29 -22.60 -16.94
CA PHE A 111 1.72 -21.35 -17.44
C PHE A 111 2.57 -20.12 -17.07
N TYR A 112 3.28 -20.15 -15.95
CA TYR A 112 4.08 -19.03 -15.46
C TYR A 112 5.50 -18.98 -16.03
N ALA A 113 5.90 -19.98 -16.85
CA ALA A 113 7.23 -20.02 -17.43
C ALA A 113 7.51 -18.76 -18.26
N ASP A 114 8.67 -18.15 -18.05
CA ASP A 114 9.15 -16.98 -18.79
C ASP A 114 8.26 -15.72 -18.73
N GLY A 115 7.39 -15.60 -17.72
CA GLY A 115 6.52 -14.43 -17.55
C GLY A 115 5.42 -14.35 -18.62
N GLN A 116 4.84 -15.50 -18.98
CA GLN A 116 3.72 -15.60 -19.92
C GLN A 116 2.38 -15.06 -19.36
N ASN A 117 2.35 -14.56 -18.12
CA ASN A 117 1.19 -13.96 -17.46
C ASN A 117 1.31 -12.45 -17.24
#